data_AF-A0A537C4B1-F1
#
_entry.id   AF-A0A537C4B1-F1
#
_cell.length_a   1.000
_cell.length_b   1.000
_cell.length_c   1.000
_cell.angle_alpha   90.00
_cell.angle_beta   90.00
_cell.angle_gamma   90.00
#
_symmetry.space_group_name_H-M   'P 1'
#
loop_
_entity.id
_entity.type
_entity.pdbx_description
1 polymer ?
#
loop_
_entity_poly.entity_id
_entity_poly.type
_entity_poly.pdbx_seq_one_letter_code
_entity_poly.pdbx_strand_id
1 'polypeptide(L)'
;MHTRTLPAIGFLILGILVLAGCAQAPIALRDMGSFHVGGRDVEISGRPVKEIVFTPGGVPAKVDPNGTYSVEAMYVQYFLPAERRGVVPLLLWHGGGLTGVTYETTPDGREGWLTYFVRQGWDVYNSDAVERGRAGWAMYPDIFKSEPVFLTKANPFERFRIGQGAGSYSPDPA
;
A
#
# COMPACT_ATOMS: atom_id res chain seq x y z
N MET A 1 -84.26 -5.36 -24.22
CA MET A 1 -82.88 -5.87 -24.19
C MET A 1 -81.96 -4.68 -23.95
N HIS A 2 -81.47 -4.50 -22.72
CA HIS A 2 -80.57 -3.41 -22.34
C HIS A 2 -79.12 -3.93 -22.37
N THR A 3 -78.26 -3.34 -23.19
CA THR A 3 -76.81 -3.54 -23.16
C THR A 3 -76.16 -2.45 -22.33
N ARG A 4 -75.59 -2.83 -21.19
CA ARG A 4 -74.73 -1.98 -20.35
C ARG A 4 -73.27 -2.17 -20.78
N THR A 5 -72.56 -1.08 -21.05
CA THR A 5 -71.11 -1.01 -21.20
C THR A 5 -70.46 -0.76 -19.83
N LEU A 6 -69.40 -1.50 -19.50
CA LEU A 6 -68.53 -1.28 -18.33
C LEU A 6 -67.18 -0.73 -18.83
N PRO A 7 -66.55 0.26 -18.17
CA PRO A 7 -65.24 0.74 -18.57
C PRO A 7 -64.14 -0.14 -17.95
N ALA A 8 -63.12 -0.46 -18.75
CA ALA A 8 -61.92 -1.14 -18.30
C ALA A 8 -61.03 -0.17 -17.52
N ILE A 9 -60.75 -0.48 -16.26
CA ILE A 9 -59.80 0.23 -15.40
C ILE A 9 -58.40 -0.27 -15.75
N GLY A 10 -57.58 0.58 -16.39
CA GLY A 10 -56.17 0.30 -16.64
C GLY A 10 -55.35 0.45 -15.35
N PHE A 11 -54.78 -0.65 -14.86
CA PHE A 11 -53.77 -0.61 -13.82
C PHE A 11 -52.42 -0.23 -14.43
N LEU A 12 -51.91 0.95 -14.07
CA LEU A 12 -50.56 1.38 -14.38
C LEU A 12 -49.60 0.68 -13.40
N ILE A 13 -48.89 -0.36 -13.85
CA ILE A 13 -47.81 -0.99 -13.06
C ILE A 13 -46.58 -0.09 -13.14
N LEU A 14 -46.31 0.66 -12.07
CA LEU A 14 -45.08 1.43 -11.91
C LEU A 14 -43.94 0.44 -11.58
N GLY A 15 -43.10 0.14 -12.57
CA GLY A 15 -41.92 -0.72 -12.37
C GLY A 15 -40.88 -0.03 -11.49
N ILE A 16 -40.62 -0.60 -10.31
CA ILE A 16 -39.51 -0.20 -9.45
C ILE A 16 -38.22 -0.78 -10.06
N LEU A 17 -37.40 0.09 -10.66
CA LEU A 17 -36.01 -0.21 -11.01
C LEU A 17 -35.21 -0.27 -9.71
N VAL A 18 -34.97 -1.47 -9.19
CA VAL A 18 -33.98 -1.69 -8.13
C VAL A 18 -32.61 -1.50 -8.76
N LEU A 19 -32.00 -0.33 -8.52
CA LEU A 19 -30.58 -0.12 -8.72
C LEU A 19 -29.83 -1.01 -7.72
N ALA A 20 -29.61 -2.28 -8.08
CA ALA A 20 -28.64 -3.10 -7.39
C ALA A 20 -27.28 -2.44 -7.57
N GLY A 21 -26.82 -1.71 -6.55
CA GLY A 21 -25.44 -1.26 -6.48
C GLY A 21 -24.54 -2.46 -6.74
N CYS A 22 -23.57 -2.30 -7.65
CA CYS A 22 -22.65 -3.36 -8.03
C CYS A 22 -21.79 -3.74 -6.82
N ALA A 23 -22.28 -4.63 -5.98
CA ALA A 23 -21.48 -5.27 -4.96
C ALA A 23 -20.55 -6.25 -5.68
N GLN A 24 -19.27 -5.89 -5.80
CA GLN A 24 -18.25 -6.76 -6.37
C GLN A 24 -18.20 -8.07 -5.59
N ALA A 25 -18.13 -9.21 -6.27
CA ALA A 25 -18.05 -10.50 -5.61
C ALA A 25 -16.88 -10.56 -4.59
N PRO A 26 -17.02 -11.31 -3.48
CA PRO A 26 -15.92 -11.54 -2.55
C PRO A 26 -14.69 -12.13 -3.27
N ILE A 27 -13.50 -11.85 -2.73
CA ILE A 27 -12.26 -12.47 -3.21
C ILE A 27 -12.02 -13.71 -2.36
N ALA A 28 -12.04 -14.89 -2.98
CA ALA A 28 -11.62 -16.14 -2.35
C ALA A 28 -10.10 -16.31 -2.52
N LEU A 29 -9.39 -16.49 -1.42
CA LEU A 29 -7.95 -16.74 -1.39
C LEU A 29 -7.70 -18.18 -0.94
N ARG A 30 -6.75 -18.87 -1.59
CA ARG A 30 -6.24 -20.14 -1.07
C ARG A 30 -5.27 -19.93 0.08
N ASP A 31 -4.55 -18.81 0.08
CA ASP A 31 -3.63 -18.44 1.14
C ASP A 31 -3.30 -16.94 1.09
N MET A 32 -2.88 -16.39 2.24
CA MET A 32 -2.34 -15.05 2.36
C MET A 32 -1.31 -15.01 3.49
N GLY A 33 -0.26 -14.22 3.33
CA GLY A 33 0.77 -14.13 4.35
C GLY A 33 1.84 -13.11 4.00
N SER A 34 2.92 -13.14 4.76
CA SER A 34 4.08 -12.28 4.51
C SER A 34 5.37 -12.88 5.01
N PHE A 35 6.48 -12.43 4.45
CA PHE A 35 7.82 -12.82 4.85
C PHE A 35 8.81 -11.70 4.51
N HIS A 36 10.00 -11.79 5.10
CA HIS A 36 11.17 -11.03 4.65
C HIS A 36 12.07 -11.93 3.81
N VAL A 37 12.72 -11.36 2.80
CA VAL A 37 13.65 -12.08 1.91
C VAL A 37 14.96 -11.32 1.74
N GLY A 38 16.05 -12.09 1.69
CA GLY A 38 17.40 -11.53 1.61
C GLY A 38 17.83 -10.91 2.94
N GLY A 39 18.64 -9.87 2.85
CA GLY A 39 19.29 -9.24 4.00
C GLY A 39 20.53 -9.99 4.49
N ARG A 40 21.17 -9.40 5.49
CA ARG A 40 22.38 -9.92 6.13
C ARG A 40 22.45 -9.45 7.58
N ASP A 41 23.27 -10.15 8.35
CA ASP A 41 23.66 -9.71 9.69
C ASP A 41 24.90 -8.80 9.62
N VAL A 42 24.91 -7.78 10.49
CA VAL A 42 26.01 -6.82 10.61
C VAL A 42 26.34 -6.62 12.08
N GLU A 43 27.60 -6.81 12.43
CA GLU A 43 28.09 -6.53 13.78
C GLU A 43 28.52 -5.06 13.91
N ILE A 44 27.98 -4.37 14.90
CA ILE A 44 28.41 -3.02 15.29
C ILE A 44 29.14 -3.11 16.62
N SER A 45 30.30 -2.45 16.72
CA SER A 45 31.11 -2.43 17.94
C SER A 45 31.78 -1.07 18.15
N GLY A 46 32.20 -0.79 19.38
CA GLY A 46 32.95 0.43 19.75
C GLY A 46 32.11 1.73 19.75
N ARG A 47 30.78 1.63 19.74
CA ARG A 47 29.87 2.77 19.79
C ARG A 47 29.47 3.12 21.23
N PRO A 48 29.34 4.41 21.57
CA PRO A 48 28.94 4.79 22.92
C PRO A 48 27.48 4.42 23.19
N VAL A 49 27.20 4.00 24.43
CA VAL A 49 25.84 3.86 24.94
C VAL A 49 25.15 5.22 24.90
N LYS A 50 23.91 5.25 24.39
CA LYS A 50 23.10 6.47 24.27
C LYS A 50 22.00 6.48 25.32
N GLU A 51 21.68 7.66 25.84
CA GLU A 51 20.44 7.86 26.61
C GLU A 51 19.34 8.34 25.66
N ILE A 52 18.25 7.58 25.58
CA ILE A 52 17.13 7.83 24.68
C ILE A 52 15.84 7.92 25.49
N VAL A 53 15.08 8.99 25.27
CA VAL A 53 13.70 9.11 25.75
C VAL A 53 12.78 8.64 24.63
N PHE A 54 12.24 7.42 24.74
CA PHE A 54 11.41 6.80 23.69
C PHE A 54 10.02 7.44 23.56
N THR A 55 9.48 7.96 24.66
CA THR A 55 8.16 8.59 24.71
C THR A 55 8.32 10.00 25.26
N PRO A 56 7.74 11.04 24.64
CA PRO A 56 7.82 12.40 25.17
C PRO A 56 7.42 12.48 26.66
N GLY A 57 8.31 13.04 27.49
CA GLY A 57 8.12 13.11 28.95
C GLY A 57 8.42 11.82 29.72
N GLY A 58 8.86 10.76 29.04
CA GLY A 58 9.24 9.49 29.66
C GLY A 58 10.62 9.51 30.34
N VAL A 59 10.94 8.42 31.02
CA VAL A 59 12.24 8.23 31.67
C VAL A 59 13.31 7.87 30.62
N PRO A 60 14.51 8.48 30.65
CA PRO A 60 15.61 8.10 29.77
C PRO A 60 16.00 6.63 29.95
N ALA A 61 16.17 5.92 28.84
CA ALA A 61 16.68 4.56 28.78
C ALA A 61 18.09 4.55 28.19
N LYS A 62 18.98 3.74 28.77
CA LYS A 62 20.31 3.49 28.20
C LYS A 62 20.20 2.43 27.11
N VAL A 63 20.63 2.78 25.91
CA VAL A 63 20.62 1.92 24.73
C VAL A 63 22.05 1.72 24.28
N ASP A 64 22.52 0.48 24.37
CA ASP A 64 23.80 0.06 23.80
C ASP A 64 23.59 -0.29 22.31
N PRO A 65 24.21 0.44 21.37
CA PRO A 65 24.07 0.17 19.94
C PRO A 65 25.08 -0.87 19.42
N ASN A 66 25.82 -1.55 20.29
CA ASN A 66 26.75 -2.61 19.87
C ASN A 66 26.04 -3.97 19.86
N GLY A 67 26.35 -4.79 18.86
CA GLY A 67 25.76 -6.11 18.65
C GLY A 67 25.43 -6.39 17.19
N THR A 68 24.73 -7.50 16.97
CA THR A 68 24.33 -7.98 15.64
C THR A 68 23.00 -7.37 15.20
N TYR A 69 22.97 -6.84 13.98
CA TYR A 69 21.79 -6.26 13.34
C TYR A 69 21.43 -7.03 12.07
N SER A 70 20.19 -7.48 11.95
CA SER A 70 19.64 -7.98 10.69
C SER A 70 19.10 -6.82 9.85
N VAL A 71 19.67 -6.63 8.67
CA VAL A 71 19.40 -5.47 7.81
C VAL A 71 19.25 -5.86 6.35
N GLU A 72 18.83 -4.90 5.51
CA GLU A 72 18.81 -5.04 4.05
C GLU A 72 17.87 -6.14 3.52
N ALA A 73 16.94 -6.63 4.33
CA ALA A 73 15.88 -7.52 3.88
C ALA A 73 14.75 -6.72 3.21
N MET A 74 14.13 -7.31 2.18
CA MET A 74 12.88 -6.83 1.58
C MET A 74 11.70 -7.45 2.31
N TYR A 75 10.64 -6.68 2.54
CA TYR A 75 9.37 -7.21 3.02
C TYR A 75 8.46 -7.56 1.85
N VAL A 76 7.77 -8.70 1.94
CA VAL A 76 6.81 -9.14 0.92
C VAL A 76 5.54 -9.64 1.59
N GLN A 77 4.40 -9.12 1.15
CA GLN A 77 3.07 -9.65 1.47
C GLN A 77 2.49 -10.32 0.24
N TYR A 78 1.93 -11.52 0.38
CA TYR A 78 1.40 -12.28 -0.74
C TYR A 78 -0.10 -12.56 -0.59
N PHE A 79 -0.78 -12.65 -1.73
CA PHE A 79 -2.19 -12.97 -1.86
C PHE A 79 -2.36 -13.98 -2.99
N LEU A 80 -2.80 -15.19 -2.64
CA LEU A 80 -2.95 -16.28 -3.60
C LEU A 80 -4.44 -16.53 -3.87
N PRO A 81 -4.97 -16.24 -5.07
CA PRO A 81 -6.37 -16.50 -5.37
C PRO A 81 -6.69 -18.00 -5.30
N ALA A 82 -7.93 -18.32 -4.91
CA ALA A 82 -8.43 -19.69 -4.87
C ALA A 82 -8.35 -20.36 -6.25
N GLU A 83 -8.69 -19.63 -7.30
CA GLU A 83 -8.52 -20.04 -8.70
C GLU A 83 -7.34 -19.30 -9.34
N ARG A 84 -6.18 -19.96 -9.44
CA ARG A 84 -5.04 -19.41 -10.16
C ARG A 84 -5.24 -19.55 -11.67
N ARG A 85 -5.06 -18.44 -12.37
CA ARG A 85 -5.07 -18.32 -13.84
C ARG A 85 -3.73 -17.80 -14.39
N GLY A 86 -2.99 -17.05 -13.58
CA GLY A 86 -1.66 -16.55 -13.92
C GLY A 86 -0.64 -17.68 -14.04
N VAL A 87 0.13 -17.70 -15.14
CA VAL A 87 1.16 -18.73 -15.40
C VAL A 87 2.33 -18.58 -14.41
N VAL A 88 2.68 -17.35 -14.06
CA VAL A 88 3.75 -17.00 -13.10
C VAL A 88 3.22 -16.04 -12.03
N PRO A 89 3.83 -15.96 -10.84
CA PRO A 89 3.47 -14.95 -9.85
C PRO A 89 3.87 -13.54 -10.32
N LEU A 90 3.15 -12.53 -9.84
CA LEU A 90 3.44 -11.11 -10.07
C LEU A 90 4.07 -10.51 -8.82
N LEU A 91 5.26 -9.92 -8.96
CA LEU A 91 5.86 -9.06 -7.94
C LEU A 91 5.55 -7.60 -8.26
N LEU A 92 4.89 -6.93 -7.33
CA LEU A 92 4.63 -5.50 -7.37
C LEU A 92 5.73 -4.80 -6.57
N TRP A 93 6.60 -4.07 -7.30
CA TRP A 93 7.77 -3.38 -6.78
C TRP A 93 7.63 -1.87 -7.00
N HIS A 94 7.43 -1.12 -5.92
CA HIS A 94 7.17 0.32 -5.97
C HIS A 94 8.39 1.17 -6.39
N GLY A 95 8.13 2.40 -6.84
CA GLY A 95 9.19 3.39 -7.12
C GLY A 95 9.79 4.01 -5.85
N GLY A 96 10.83 4.83 -6.02
CA GLY A 96 11.47 5.54 -4.91
C GLY A 96 10.52 6.52 -4.19
N GLY A 97 10.61 6.60 -2.86
CA GLY A 97 9.80 7.50 -2.05
C GLY A 97 8.39 6.99 -1.69
N LEU A 98 8.02 5.80 -2.15
CA LEU A 98 6.74 5.14 -1.87
C LEU A 98 6.96 3.79 -1.17
N THR A 99 5.90 3.02 -0.95
CA THR A 99 5.91 1.65 -0.39
C THR A 99 5.00 0.76 -1.24
N GLY A 100 4.76 -0.48 -0.84
CA GLY A 100 3.77 -1.37 -1.45
C GLY A 100 2.36 -0.76 -1.55
N VAL A 101 2.06 0.30 -0.79
CA VAL A 101 0.81 1.08 -0.89
C VAL A 101 0.54 1.60 -2.31
N THR A 102 1.59 1.77 -3.13
CA THR A 102 1.47 2.17 -4.54
C THR A 102 0.47 1.31 -5.32
N TYR A 103 0.32 0.04 -4.96
CA TYR A 103 -0.54 -0.91 -5.68
C TYR A 103 -1.80 -1.31 -4.92
N GLU A 104 -1.96 -0.83 -3.68
CA GLU A 104 -3.15 -1.01 -2.87
C GLU A 104 -4.27 -0.06 -3.32
N THR A 105 -5.28 0.17 -2.49
CA THR A 105 -6.39 1.09 -2.78
C THR A 105 -5.88 2.46 -3.28
N THR A 106 -6.47 2.97 -4.35
CA THR A 106 -6.07 4.27 -4.91
C THR A 106 -6.39 5.40 -3.95
N PRO A 107 -5.73 6.58 -4.06
CA PRO A 107 -5.99 7.71 -3.16
C PRO A 107 -7.44 8.20 -3.14
N ASP A 108 -8.19 7.99 -4.23
CA ASP A 108 -9.62 8.31 -4.36
C ASP A 108 -10.55 7.13 -4.00
N GLY A 109 -10.02 6.05 -3.41
CA GLY A 109 -10.79 4.94 -2.87
C GLY A 109 -11.18 3.85 -3.88
N ARG A 110 -10.72 3.93 -5.14
CA ARG A 110 -10.95 2.86 -6.12
C ARG A 110 -10.05 1.66 -5.86
N GLU A 111 -10.41 0.55 -6.49
CA GLU A 111 -9.60 -0.66 -6.49
C GLU A 111 -8.21 -0.42 -7.10
N GLY A 112 -7.17 -0.90 -6.41
CA GLY A 112 -5.79 -0.88 -6.88
C GLY A 112 -5.39 -2.12 -7.68
N TRP A 113 -4.17 -2.08 -8.22
CA TRP A 113 -3.63 -3.16 -9.04
C TRP A 113 -3.44 -4.47 -8.28
N LEU A 114 -3.11 -4.42 -6.99
CA LEU A 114 -3.00 -5.61 -6.15
C LEU A 114 -4.31 -6.41 -6.19
N THR A 115 -5.41 -5.76 -5.79
CA THR A 115 -6.73 -6.39 -5.75
C THR A 115 -7.21 -6.78 -7.15
N TYR A 116 -6.99 -5.91 -8.14
CA TYR A 116 -7.33 -6.19 -9.53
C TYR A 116 -6.67 -7.48 -10.04
N PHE A 117 -5.35 -7.64 -9.87
CA PHE A 117 -4.64 -8.82 -10.35
C PHE A 117 -5.00 -10.10 -9.59
N VAL A 118 -5.25 -10.01 -8.28
CA VAL A 118 -5.79 -11.14 -7.50
C VAL A 118 -7.14 -11.59 -8.08
N ARG A 119 -8.04 -10.65 -8.40
CA ARG A 119 -9.33 -10.97 -9.05
C ARG A 119 -9.17 -11.57 -10.44
N GLN A 120 -8.14 -11.17 -11.18
CA GLN A 120 -7.79 -11.78 -12.47
C GLN A 120 -7.14 -13.17 -12.34
N GLY A 121 -6.95 -13.69 -11.12
CA GLY A 121 -6.41 -15.02 -10.85
C GLY A 121 -4.88 -15.08 -10.83
N TRP A 122 -4.20 -13.97 -10.59
CA TRP A 122 -2.75 -13.96 -10.40
C TRP A 122 -2.38 -14.13 -8.94
N ASP A 123 -1.36 -14.94 -8.68
CA ASP A 123 -0.67 -14.90 -7.39
C ASP A 123 0.11 -13.59 -7.32
N VAL A 124 -0.22 -12.74 -6.35
CA VAL A 124 0.36 -11.40 -6.23
C VAL A 124 1.23 -11.31 -4.98
N TYR A 125 2.43 -10.78 -5.16
CA TYR A 125 3.38 -10.45 -4.11
C TYR A 125 3.59 -8.94 -4.12
N ASN A 126 3.19 -8.24 -3.07
CA ASN A 126 3.38 -6.81 -2.89
C ASN A 126 4.56 -6.56 -1.96
N SER A 127 5.53 -5.77 -2.39
CA SER A 127 6.78 -5.59 -1.65
C SER A 127 6.91 -4.18 -1.06
N ASP A 128 7.59 -4.10 0.08
CA ASP A 128 8.35 -2.91 0.45
C ASP A 128 9.81 -3.22 0.18
N ALA A 129 10.42 -2.48 -0.75
CA ALA A 129 11.83 -2.62 -1.06
C ALA A 129 12.70 -2.39 0.18
N VAL A 130 13.94 -2.87 0.14
CA VAL A 130 14.98 -2.52 1.12
C VAL A 130 14.91 -1.01 1.39
N GLU A 131 15.21 -0.60 2.62
CA GLU A 131 15.26 0.80 3.09
C GLU A 131 13.90 1.54 3.14
N ARG A 132 12.77 0.83 3.06
CA ARG A 132 11.44 1.43 2.93
C ARG A 132 10.35 0.66 3.67
N GLY A 133 9.34 1.37 4.17
CA GLY A 133 8.16 0.75 4.78
C GLY A 133 8.49 -0.26 5.88
N ARG A 134 7.99 -1.49 5.73
CA ARG A 134 8.23 -2.64 6.64
C ARG A 134 9.62 -3.29 6.46
N ALA A 135 10.42 -2.76 5.55
CA ALA A 135 11.82 -3.11 5.29
C ALA A 135 12.73 -1.90 5.57
N GLY A 136 12.67 -1.39 6.81
CA GLY A 136 13.21 -0.09 7.19
C GLY A 136 14.69 0.16 6.92
N TRP A 137 15.08 1.44 7.00
CA TRP A 137 16.44 1.92 6.79
C TRP A 137 17.41 1.36 7.85
N ALA A 138 18.60 0.92 7.43
CA ALA A 138 19.65 0.46 8.33
C ALA A 138 20.43 1.63 8.95
N MET A 139 21.16 1.38 10.04
CA MET A 139 21.88 2.43 10.77
C MET A 139 22.85 3.21 9.86
N TYR A 140 22.73 4.53 9.82
CA TYR A 140 23.68 5.45 9.18
C TYR A 140 24.55 6.12 10.26
N PRO A 141 25.87 6.33 10.05
CA PRO A 141 26.69 5.93 8.89
C PRO A 141 27.31 4.52 8.99
N ASP A 142 26.97 3.80 10.05
CA ASP A 142 27.59 2.53 10.41
C ASP A 142 27.39 1.44 9.35
N ILE A 143 26.15 1.27 8.91
CA ILE A 143 25.75 0.26 7.94
C ILE A 143 25.62 0.92 6.56
N PHE A 144 24.67 1.84 6.40
CA PHE A 144 24.53 2.62 5.17
C PHE A 144 25.47 3.82 5.18
N LYS A 145 26.12 4.08 4.04
CA LYS A 145 27.15 5.12 3.92
C LYS A 145 26.63 6.48 3.48
N SER A 146 25.40 6.54 3.00
CA SER A 146 24.69 7.77 2.64
C SER A 146 23.52 8.02 3.59
N GLU A 147 23.23 9.29 3.82
CA GLU A 147 22.07 9.71 4.60
C GLU A 147 20.77 9.27 3.93
N PRO A 148 19.73 8.95 4.72
CA PRO A 148 18.39 8.76 4.18
C PRO A 148 17.91 10.01 3.44
N VAL A 149 17.38 9.83 2.23
CA VAL A 149 16.83 10.92 1.42
C VAL A 149 15.39 11.19 1.83
N PHE A 150 15.16 12.38 2.40
CA PHE A 150 13.82 12.90 2.70
C PHE A 150 13.48 14.04 1.75
N LEU A 151 12.26 14.03 1.22
CA LEU A 151 11.79 15.00 0.24
C LEU A 151 10.64 15.83 0.82
N THR A 152 10.66 17.14 0.59
CA THR A 152 9.49 18.00 0.83
C THR A 152 8.38 17.64 -0.17
N LYS A 153 7.11 17.95 0.14
CA LYS A 153 5.98 17.72 -0.78
C LYS A 153 6.17 18.39 -2.16
N ALA A 154 6.76 19.58 -2.18
CA ALA A 154 7.04 20.31 -3.41
C ALA A 154 7.97 19.54 -4.36
N ASN A 155 8.98 18.85 -3.81
CA ASN A 155 10.01 18.20 -4.62
C ASN A 155 9.44 17.18 -5.63
N PRO A 156 8.70 16.12 -5.24
CA PRO A 156 8.12 15.20 -6.20
C PRO A 156 7.03 15.86 -7.05
N PHE A 157 6.24 16.79 -6.50
CA PHE A 157 5.19 17.49 -7.26
C PHE A 157 5.75 18.24 -8.48
N GLU A 158 6.84 18.99 -8.28
CA GLU A 158 7.47 19.77 -9.33
C GLU A 158 8.36 18.90 -10.23
N ARG A 159 9.15 17.99 -9.64
CA ARG A 159 10.09 17.11 -10.37
C ARG A 159 9.37 16.13 -11.28
N PHE A 160 8.26 15.54 -10.83
CA PHE A 160 7.46 14.62 -11.62
C PHE A 160 6.40 15.31 -12.47
N ARG A 161 6.44 16.65 -12.57
CA ARG A 161 5.55 17.47 -13.40
C ARG A 161 4.07 17.19 -13.12
N ILE A 162 3.74 17.00 -11.85
CA ILE A 162 2.35 17.02 -11.38
C ILE A 162 1.83 18.46 -11.50
N GLY A 163 2.68 19.45 -11.17
CA GLY A 163 2.46 20.87 -11.43
C GLY A 163 3.20 21.42 -12.66
N GLN A 164 3.22 22.75 -12.79
CA GLN A 164 3.83 23.50 -13.90
C GLN A 164 5.36 23.64 -13.80
N GLY A 165 6.03 22.72 -13.09
CA GLY A 165 7.48 22.74 -12.91
C GLY A 165 7.95 23.45 -11.64
N ALA A 166 9.20 23.93 -11.64
CA ALA A 166 9.85 24.49 -10.45
C ALA A 166 9.09 25.70 -9.89
N GLY A 167 8.86 25.72 -8.58
CA GLY A 167 8.12 26.77 -7.88
C GLY A 167 6.61 26.76 -8.07
N SER A 168 6.04 25.72 -8.71
CA SER A 168 4.59 25.60 -8.95
C SER A 168 3.81 24.96 -7.80
N TYR A 169 4.49 24.44 -6.77
CA TYR A 169 3.81 23.85 -5.63
C TYR A 169 3.10 24.93 -4.78
N SER A 170 1.80 24.77 -4.58
CA SER A 170 1.02 25.53 -3.59
C SER A 170 0.79 24.69 -2.34
N PRO A 171 1.05 25.23 -1.13
CA PRO A 171 0.62 24.58 0.11
C PRO A 171 -0.88 24.73 0.35
N ASP A 172 -1.57 25.64 -0.34
CA ASP A 172 -3.01 25.81 -0.30
C ASP A 172 -3.69 24.70 -1.11
N PRO A 173 -4.52 23.84 -0.49
CA PRO A 173 -5.25 22.80 -1.19
C PRO A 173 -6.48 23.31 -1.98
N ALA A 174 -6.83 24.60 -1.88
CA ALA A 174 -8.00 25.22 -2.49
C ALA A 174 -7.77 25.74 -3.93
#